data_AF-A0A534J9D8-F1
#
_entry.id   AF-A0A534J9D8-F1
#
_cell.length_a   1.000
_cell.length_b   1.000
_cell.length_c   1.000
_cell.angle_alpha   90.00
_cell.angle_beta   90.00
_cell.angle_gamma   90.00
#
_symmetry.space_group_name_H-M   'P 1'
#
loop_
_entity.id
_entity.type
_entity.pdbx_description
1 polymer ?
#
loop_
_entity_poly.entity_id
_entity_poly.type
_entity_poly.pdbx_seq_one_letter_code
_entity_poly.pdbx_strand_id
1 'polypeptide(L)'
;MQRDQARTKFVKRVTDSRPTGFDRYVEDLLRIERALADTGPRGVAGTISYMNLISRYPRETEAIALELGTTVLEPLDDERIDEVLGDRLRLASERLFRESRVAGEFGGTD
;
A
#
# COMPACT_ATOMS: atom_id res chain seq x y z
N MET A 1 14.23 8.47 -18.60
CA MET A 1 13.40 7.77 -17.60
C MET A 1 12.01 8.38 -17.68
N GLN A 2 11.10 7.72 -18.38
CA GLN A 2 9.71 8.17 -18.51
C GLN A 2 9.10 8.04 -17.12
N ARG A 3 8.75 9.16 -16.46
CA ARG A 3 7.91 9.11 -15.27
C ARG A 3 6.61 8.45 -15.71
N ASP A 4 6.39 7.25 -15.21
CA ASP A 4 5.19 6.45 -15.43
C ASP A 4 3.98 7.34 -15.20
N GLN A 5 3.35 7.76 -16.30
CA GLN A 5 2.27 8.74 -16.25
C GLN A 5 1.07 8.03 -15.62
N ALA A 6 0.83 8.30 -14.34
CA ALA A 6 -0.34 7.80 -13.64
C ALA A 6 -1.59 8.07 -14.48
N ARG A 7 -2.48 7.09 -14.60
CA ARG A 7 -3.71 7.18 -15.40
C ARG A 7 -4.85 7.82 -14.59
N THR A 8 -4.94 7.47 -13.31
CA THR A 8 -5.94 7.94 -12.36
C THR A 8 -5.56 9.29 -11.75
N LYS A 9 -6.57 10.11 -11.45
CA LYS A 9 -6.45 11.37 -10.71
C LYS A 9 -5.98 11.11 -9.28
N PHE A 10 -6.43 10.01 -8.66
CA PHE A 10 -5.96 9.59 -7.34
C PHE A 10 -4.43 9.45 -7.29
N VAL A 11 -3.85 8.59 -8.13
CA VAL A 11 -2.39 8.33 -8.12
C VAL A 11 -1.59 9.58 -8.52
N LYS A 12 -2.08 10.38 -9.47
CA LYS A 12 -1.45 11.69 -9.80
C LYS A 12 -1.33 12.59 -8.58
N ARG A 13 -2.46 12.82 -7.88
CA ARG A 13 -2.50 13.70 -6.70
C ARG A 13 -1.57 13.19 -5.60
N VAL A 14 -1.57 11.89 -5.34
CA VAL A 14 -0.71 11.28 -4.32
C VAL A 14 0.77 11.44 -4.68
N THR A 15 1.12 11.26 -5.95
CA THR A 15 2.49 11.41 -6.44
C THR A 15 2.97 12.86 -6.31
N ASP A 16 2.10 13.83 -6.60
CA ASP A 16 2.45 15.26 -6.59
C ASP A 16 2.51 15.85 -5.17
N SER A 17 1.74 15.31 -4.23
CA SER A 17 1.59 15.88 -2.87
C SER A 17 2.48 15.23 -1.80
N ARG A 18 3.10 14.08 -2.08
CA ARG A 18 3.87 13.36 -1.05
C ARG A 18 5.30 13.87 -0.90
N PRO A 19 5.79 14.01 0.36
CA PRO A 19 7.20 14.23 0.62
C PRO A 19 8.08 13.07 0.10
N THR A 20 9.27 13.41 -0.39
CA THR A 20 10.31 12.45 -0.78
C THR A 20 10.69 11.55 0.41
N GLY A 21 10.75 10.22 0.20
CA GLY A 21 11.05 9.24 1.25
C GLY A 21 9.99 8.12 1.40
N PHE A 22 8.84 8.26 0.73
CA PHE A 22 7.80 7.23 0.66
C PHE A 22 7.72 6.57 -0.73
N ASP A 23 8.87 6.43 -1.39
CA ASP A 23 8.96 6.03 -2.80
C ASP A 23 8.33 4.65 -3.06
N ARG A 24 8.45 3.73 -2.08
CA ARG A 24 7.82 2.39 -2.15
C ARG A 24 6.30 2.46 -2.25
N TYR A 25 5.66 3.40 -1.56
CA TYR A 25 4.20 3.53 -1.61
C TYR A 25 3.74 4.02 -2.99
N VAL A 26 4.39 5.04 -3.53
CA VAL A 26 4.06 5.58 -4.86
C VAL A 26 4.29 4.52 -5.93
N GLU A 27 5.39 3.77 -5.83
CA GLU A 27 5.68 2.65 -6.73
C GLU A 27 4.61 1.55 -6.64
N ASP A 28 4.21 1.17 -5.43
CA ASP A 28 3.17 0.16 -5.20
C ASP A 28 1.82 0.62 -5.79
N LEU A 29 1.44 1.89 -5.65
CA LEU A 29 0.22 2.44 -6.27
C LEU A 29 0.27 2.43 -7.80
N LEU A 30 1.39 2.83 -8.39
CA LEU A 30 1.58 2.78 -9.85
C LEU A 30 1.52 1.33 -10.37
N ARG A 31 2.04 0.36 -9.61
CA ARG A 31 1.94 -1.07 -9.95
C ARG A 31 0.50 -1.57 -9.89
N ILE A 32 -0.27 -1.18 -8.87
CA ILE A 32 -1.70 -1.51 -8.76
C ILE A 32 -2.47 -0.94 -9.95
N GLU A 33 -2.29 0.35 -10.23
CA GLU A 33 -2.97 1.05 -11.34
C GLU A 33 -2.69 0.38 -12.69
N ARG A 34 -1.42 0.07 -12.97
CA ARG A 34 -1.04 -0.65 -14.19
C ARG A 34 -1.67 -2.02 -14.28
N ALA A 35 -1.59 -2.77 -13.19
CA ALA A 35 -2.14 -4.11 -13.14
C ALA A 35 -3.64 -4.07 -13.42
N LEU A 36 -4.38 -3.14 -12.81
CA LEU A 36 -5.82 -2.96 -13.03
C LEU A 36 -6.17 -2.47 -14.43
N ALA A 37 -5.33 -1.64 -15.03
CA ALA A 37 -5.57 -1.09 -16.36
C ALA A 37 -5.17 -2.04 -17.51
N ASP A 38 -4.23 -2.97 -17.28
CA ASP A 38 -3.84 -3.98 -18.26
C ASP A 38 -4.78 -5.18 -18.23
N THR A 39 -5.38 -5.51 -19.37
CA THR A 39 -6.32 -6.63 -19.54
C THR A 39 -5.64 -7.97 -19.82
N GLY A 40 -4.34 -8.09 -19.53
CA GLY A 40 -3.53 -9.28 -19.85
C GLY A 40 -3.48 -10.32 -18.72
N PRO A 41 -3.31 -11.62 -19.05
CA PRO A 41 -3.13 -12.66 -18.05
C PRO A 41 -1.80 -12.45 -17.30
N ARG A 42 -1.86 -12.49 -15.96
CA ARG A 42 -0.68 -12.45 -15.09
C ARG A 42 -0.22 -13.87 -14.81
N GLY A 43 1.08 -14.14 -14.94
CA GLY A 43 1.67 -15.38 -14.44
C GLY A 43 1.55 -15.48 -12.91
N VAL A 44 1.75 -16.68 -12.35
CA VAL A 44 1.56 -16.96 -10.91
C VAL A 44 2.28 -15.96 -9.99
N ALA A 45 3.55 -15.64 -10.28
CA ALA A 45 4.31 -14.66 -9.51
C ALA A 45 3.71 -13.24 -9.58
N GLY A 46 3.18 -12.85 -10.75
CA GLY A 46 2.50 -11.58 -10.95
C GLY A 46 1.17 -11.52 -10.20
N THR A 47 0.41 -12.61 -10.19
CA THR A 47 -0.82 -12.74 -9.40
C THR A 47 -0.54 -12.63 -7.92
N ILE A 48 0.43 -13.36 -7.38
CA ILE A 48 0.81 -13.28 -5.95
C ILE A 48 1.26 -11.87 -5.57
N SER A 49 2.09 -11.24 -6.41
CA SER A 49 2.57 -9.88 -6.18
C SER A 49 1.42 -8.88 -6.14
N TYR A 50 0.48 -9.00 -7.08
CA TYR A 50 -0.72 -8.17 -7.10
C TYR A 50 -1.59 -8.39 -5.86
N MET A 51 -1.83 -9.64 -5.46
CA MET A 51 -2.60 -9.95 -4.25
C MET A 51 -1.95 -9.33 -3.00
N ASN A 52 -0.62 -9.36 -2.90
CA ASN A 52 0.09 -8.71 -1.79
C ASN A 52 -0.09 -7.18 -1.81
N LEU A 53 -0.06 -6.56 -2.98
CA LEU A 53 -0.28 -5.11 -3.13
C LEU A 53 -1.69 -4.70 -2.70
N ILE A 54 -2.73 -5.38 -3.18
CA ILE A 54 -4.12 -5.06 -2.80
C ILE A 54 -4.37 -5.32 -1.30
N SER A 55 -3.75 -6.35 -0.71
CA SER A 55 -3.82 -6.61 0.74
C SER A 55 -3.09 -5.56 1.59
N ARG A 56 -2.17 -4.79 0.99
CA ARG A 56 -1.46 -3.71 1.68
C ARG A 56 -2.21 -2.38 1.57
N TYR A 57 -2.89 -2.14 0.45
CA TYR A 57 -3.55 -0.87 0.13
C TYR A 57 -4.99 -1.07 -0.35
N PRO A 58 -5.90 -1.65 0.47
CA PRO A 58 -7.24 -1.99 0.03
C PRO A 58 -8.06 -0.76 -0.40
N ARG A 59 -8.03 0.31 0.41
CA ARG A 59 -8.78 1.56 0.15
C ARG A 59 -8.30 2.26 -1.12
N GLU A 60 -6.98 2.36 -1.29
CA GLU A 60 -6.42 2.97 -2.48
C GLU A 60 -6.70 2.15 -3.73
N THR A 61 -6.70 0.82 -3.60
CA THR A 61 -7.04 -0.09 -4.70
C THR A 61 -8.48 0.13 -5.17
N GLU A 62 -9.44 0.28 -4.24
CA GLU A 62 -10.83 0.56 -4.57
C GLU A 62 -11.01 1.91 -5.28
N ALA A 63 -10.35 2.96 -4.77
CA ALA A 63 -10.38 4.28 -5.40
C ALA A 63 -9.82 4.25 -6.83
N ILE A 64 -8.71 3.54 -7.04
CA ILE A 64 -8.08 3.36 -8.35
C ILE A 64 -9.00 2.55 -9.28
N ALA A 65 -9.58 1.45 -8.78
CA ALA A 65 -10.47 0.60 -9.56
C ALA A 65 -11.72 1.35 -10.03
N LEU A 66 -12.33 2.14 -9.14
CA LEU A 66 -13.46 3.00 -9.44
C LEU A 66 -13.14 4.00 -10.56
N GLU A 67 -11.99 4.67 -10.50
CA GLU A 67 -11.57 5.61 -11.53
C GLU A 67 -11.28 4.94 -12.88
N LEU A 68 -10.79 3.70 -12.87
CA LEU A 68 -10.52 2.92 -14.08
C LEU A 68 -11.77 2.20 -14.62
N GLY A 69 -12.91 2.28 -13.93
CA GLY A 69 -14.13 1.56 -14.31
C GLY A 69 -14.00 0.04 -14.21
N THR A 70 -13.13 -0.45 -13.32
CA THR A 70 -12.90 -1.88 -13.07
C THR A 70 -13.35 -2.24 -11.66
N THR A 71 -13.46 -3.54 -11.40
CA THR A 71 -13.87 -4.08 -10.10
C THR A 71 -12.71 -4.85 -9.50
N VAL A 72 -12.45 -4.63 -8.22
CA VAL A 72 -11.59 -5.52 -7.43
C VAL A 72 -12.42 -6.64 -6.79
N LEU A 73 -11.73 -7.70 -6.35
CA LEU A 73 -12.33 -8.77 -5.54
C LEU A 73 -13.08 -8.17 -4.35
N GLU A 74 -14.11 -8.90 -3.90
CA GLU A 74 -15.08 -8.55 -2.84
C GLU A 74 -14.60 -7.40 -1.93
N PRO A 75 -15.17 -6.18 -2.10
CA PRO A 75 -14.73 -5.02 -1.34
C PRO A 75 -14.86 -5.32 0.15
N LEU A 76 -13.80 -4.99 0.90
CA LEU A 76 -13.87 -5.06 2.34
C LEU A 76 -14.70 -3.86 2.79
N ASP A 77 -15.73 -4.07 3.59
CA ASP A 77 -16.45 -2.93 4.18
C ASP A 77 -15.49 -2.06 5.02
N ASP A 78 -15.82 -0.77 5.12
CA ASP A 78 -14.96 0.22 5.78
C ASP A 78 -14.61 -0.16 7.22
N GLU A 79 -15.56 -0.81 7.91
CA GLU A 79 -15.43 -1.27 9.29
C GLU A 79 -14.38 -2.39 9.43
N ARG A 80 -14.39 -3.39 8.55
CA ARG A 80 -13.37 -4.45 8.53
C ARG A 80 -12.01 -3.92 8.10
N ILE A 81 -11.95 -2.94 7.21
CA ILE A 81 -10.68 -2.29 6.86
C ILE A 81 -10.11 -1.57 8.08
N ASP A 82 -10.93 -0.80 8.80
CA ASP A 82 -10.48 -0.08 9.99
C ASP A 82 -10.03 -1.01 11.12
N GLU A 83 -10.72 -2.13 11.32
CA GLU A 83 -10.32 -3.16 12.28
C GLU A 83 -8.92 -3.72 11.94
N VAL A 84 -8.71 -4.14 10.70
CA VAL A 84 -7.43 -4.71 10.24
C VAL A 84 -6.29 -3.67 10.30
N LEU A 85 -6.56 -2.42 9.93
CA LEU A 85 -5.59 -1.33 10.03
C LEU A 85 -5.26 -1.03 11.48
N GLY A 86 -6.26 -0.98 12.36
CA GLY A 86 -6.11 -0.78 13.79
C GLY A 86 -5.22 -1.85 14.43
N ASP A 87 -5.48 -3.12 14.13
CA ASP A 87 -4.67 -4.23 14.63
C ASP A 87 -3.23 -4.19 14.13
N ARG A 88 -3.02 -3.87 12.85
CA ARG A 88 -1.66 -3.73 12.29
C ARG A 88 -0.90 -2.56 12.91
N LEU A 89 -1.56 -1.42 13.11
CA LEU A 89 -0.96 -0.26 13.77
C LEU A 89 -0.60 -0.58 15.22
N ARG A 90 -1.48 -1.29 15.93
CA ARG A 90 -1.21 -1.76 17.30
C ARG A 90 0.01 -2.67 17.34
N LEU A 91 0.06 -3.69 16.49
CA LEU A 91 1.20 -4.63 16.42
C LEU A 91 2.51 -3.94 16.03
N ALA A 92 2.48 -3.03 15.05
CA ALA A 92 3.65 -2.24 14.66
C ALA A 92 4.13 -1.35 15.81
N SER A 93 3.19 -0.73 16.54
CA SER A 93 3.50 0.08 17.72
C SER A 93 4.12 -0.77 18.83
N GLU A 94 3.54 -1.93 19.15
CA GLU A 94 4.07 -2.87 20.15
C GLU A 94 5.48 -3.36 19.80
N ARG A 95 5.76 -3.55 18.50
CA ARG A 95 7.09 -3.92 18.02
C ARG A 95 8.08 -2.76 18.18
N LEU A 96 7.69 -1.56 17.76
CA LEU A 96 8.51 -0.36 17.91
C LEU A 96 8.82 -0.07 19.39
N PHE A 97 7.83 -0.21 20.28
CA PHE A 97 8.00 -0.05 21.71
C PHE A 97 8.98 -1.08 22.29
N ARG A 98 8.91 -2.34 21.86
CA ARG A 98 9.88 -3.38 22.27
C ARG A 98 11.29 -3.07 21.76
N GLU A 99 11.43 -2.71 20.50
CA GLU A 99 12.73 -2.38 19.88
C GLU A 99 13.37 -1.14 20.56
N SER A 100 12.57 -0.11 20.87
CA SER A 100 13.00 1.09 21.59
C SER A 100 13.47 0.79 23.02
N ARG A 101 12.78 -0.13 23.71
CA ARG A 101 13.13 -0.52 25.08
C ARG A 101 14.43 -1.31 25.13
N VAL A 102 14.64 -2.21 24.17
CA VAL A 102 15.91 -2.93 24.00
C VAL A 102 17.06 -1.96 23.69
N ALA A 103 16.85 -0.95 22.83
CA ALA A 103 17.85 0.06 22.55
C ALA A 103 18.21 0.93 23.78
N GLY A 104 17.23 1.19 24.67
CA GLY A 104 17.46 1.89 25.94
C GLY A 104 18.25 1.07 26.97
N GLU A 105 18.14 -0.26 26.96
CA GLU A 105 18.87 -1.15 27.88
C GLU A 105 20.36 -1.29 27.51
N PHE A 106 20.75 -1.07 26.25
CA PHE A 106 22.16 -1.06 25.81
C PHE A 106 22.83 0.33 25.85
N GLY A 107 22.09 1.40 26.20
CA GLY A 107 22.61 2.76 26.29
C GLY A 107 23.15 3.18 27.67
N GLY A 108 23.15 2.26 28.63
CA GLY A 108 23.65 2.49 29.98
C GLY A 108 24.99 1.79 30.23
N THR A 109 26.08 2.38 29.78
CA THR A 109 27.40 2.10 30.34
C THR A 109 28.06 3.44 30.66
N ASP A 110 28.00 3.81 31.95
CA ASP A 110 29.07 4.57 32.59
C ASP A 110 30.38 3.77 32.53
#